data_AF-A0A2P4UNJ9-F1
#
_entry.id   AF-A0A2P4UNJ9-F1
#
_cell.length_a   1.000
_cell.length_b   1.000
_cell.length_c   1.000
_cell.angle_alpha   90.00
_cell.angle_beta   90.00
_cell.angle_gamma   90.00
#
_symmetry.space_group_name_H-M   'P 1'
#
loop_
_entity.id
_entity.type
_entity.pdbx_description
1 polymer ?
#
loop_
_entity_poly.entity_id
_entity_poly.type
_entity_poly.pdbx_seq_one_letter_code
_entity_poly.pdbx_strand_id
1 'polypeptide(L)'
;MTTARAGGITPDLTIGVVGPHDLVERVMLMGHGPTPVPSRLVAAAYRDEQEAADKVVRLGTGVDVCLFASPVPYDFARKAGVLTMPATYVPLNGAALQGALLRASLDERFDPTRVSIDVLGRAEVEEAYSEISLGTDQVHLREEAAGPGTLAAFHERLWRRGATTVAMTCVHATAERMELAGVPTIRVRPTGAAIRSSLQTAALLGAHHRLEESQLVTVLVDVPTLRETPRRVTPRYWRDELKLALHRVLLQEAHRMNASVWPLDDHSYLVIATRGSVTAGTEGFRTPPFVERVREELGLAIEVGIGMGRTAHEAESHARAALARSQSSQRAQGFTLDRDGRALVPAPRTPPRTPPQAKPKGLEILARLADKLGDQEQPLIVDAENAGRMLGVTPRTARRLLRTLVEEGLAWPLPPNRTPQPGRPRQLYRLIVEKLGPRA
;
A
#
# COMPACT_ATOMS: atom_id res chain seq x y z
N MET A 1 39.16 23.43 -6.72
CA MET A 1 38.36 22.40 -7.45
C MET A 1 37.78 21.46 -6.41
N THR A 2 36.57 21.76 -5.97
CA THR A 2 35.92 21.08 -4.85
C THR A 2 35.02 20.01 -5.42
N THR A 3 35.35 18.75 -5.13
CA THR A 3 34.57 17.57 -5.55
C THR A 3 33.21 17.60 -4.86
N ALA A 4 32.16 17.80 -5.64
CA ALA A 4 30.79 17.64 -5.19
C ALA A 4 30.58 16.16 -4.81
N ARG A 5 30.29 15.91 -3.53
CA ARG A 5 29.78 14.62 -3.07
C ARG A 5 28.51 14.31 -3.85
N ALA A 6 28.53 13.22 -4.62
CA ALA A 6 27.33 12.62 -5.18
C ALA A 6 26.35 12.37 -4.04
N GLY A 7 25.22 13.08 -4.06
CA GLY A 7 24.10 12.82 -3.14
C GLY A 7 23.68 11.37 -3.31
N GLY A 8 23.70 10.61 -2.23
CA GLY A 8 23.23 9.23 -2.24
C GLY A 8 21.80 9.20 -2.75
N ILE A 9 21.58 8.51 -3.86
CA ILE A 9 20.26 8.20 -4.38
C ILE A 9 19.60 7.32 -3.31
N THR A 10 18.73 7.90 -2.50
CA THR A 10 17.83 7.15 -1.63
C THR A 10 17.08 6.15 -2.51
N PRO A 11 17.08 4.84 -2.19
CA PRO A 11 16.48 3.84 -3.07
C PRO A 11 15.01 4.19 -3.30
N ASP A 12 14.67 4.41 -4.56
CA ASP A 12 13.38 4.93 -5.03
C ASP A 12 12.26 3.88 -4.93
N LEU A 13 12.56 2.63 -4.59
CA LEU A 13 11.54 1.59 -4.58
C LEU A 13 11.77 0.61 -3.44
N THR A 14 10.74 0.29 -2.67
CA THR A 14 10.75 -0.76 -1.66
C THR A 14 10.01 -1.99 -2.17
N ILE A 15 10.74 -3.10 -2.29
CA ILE A 15 10.21 -4.42 -2.67
C ILE A 15 10.09 -5.28 -1.41
N GLY A 16 8.87 -5.69 -1.07
CA GLY A 16 8.59 -6.64 0.01
C GLY A 16 8.77 -8.07 -0.47
N VAL A 17 9.73 -8.81 0.09
CA VAL A 17 10.02 -10.19 -0.30
C VAL A 17 9.36 -11.15 0.68
N VAL A 18 8.35 -11.88 0.23
CA VAL A 18 7.51 -12.78 1.05
C VAL A 18 7.78 -14.23 0.69
N GLY A 19 8.20 -15.06 1.65
CA GLY A 19 8.57 -16.46 1.36
C GLY A 19 9.02 -17.25 2.58
N PRO A 20 9.35 -18.54 2.41
CA PRO A 20 10.02 -19.31 3.45
C PRO A 20 11.43 -18.75 3.70
N HIS A 21 11.96 -19.00 4.89
CA HIS A 21 13.21 -18.38 5.36
C HIS A 21 14.38 -18.59 4.39
N ASP A 22 14.55 -19.80 3.87
CA ASP A 22 15.65 -20.17 2.96
C ASP A 22 15.57 -19.45 1.60
N LEU A 23 14.37 -19.31 1.04
CA LEU A 23 14.20 -18.60 -0.22
C LEU A 23 14.29 -17.08 -0.03
N VAL A 24 13.74 -16.53 1.05
CA VAL A 24 13.89 -15.10 1.37
C VAL A 24 15.35 -14.75 1.53
N GLU A 25 16.11 -15.52 2.32
CA GLU A 25 17.55 -15.33 2.47
C GLU A 25 18.26 -15.33 1.13
N ARG A 26 17.96 -16.31 0.27
CA ARG A 26 18.56 -16.40 -1.07
C ARG A 26 18.24 -15.18 -1.94
N VAL A 27 17.00 -14.68 -1.91
CA VAL A 27 16.61 -13.45 -2.64
C VAL A 27 17.33 -12.24 -2.08
N MET A 28 17.42 -12.12 -0.75
CA MET A 28 18.10 -11.00 -0.10
C MET A 28 19.61 -10.98 -0.38
N LEU A 29 20.26 -12.15 -0.43
CA LEU A 29 21.68 -12.30 -0.78
C LEU A 29 21.98 -11.98 -2.25
N MET A 30 21.03 -12.22 -3.16
CA MET A 30 21.16 -11.75 -4.55
C MET A 30 21.08 -10.22 -4.66
N GLY A 31 20.49 -9.57 -3.65
CA GLY A 31 20.26 -8.13 -3.62
C GLY A 31 19.37 -7.67 -4.76
N HIS A 32 19.42 -6.37 -5.07
CA HIS A 32 18.68 -5.80 -6.19
C HIS A 32 19.33 -6.07 -7.56
N GLY A 33 20.51 -6.71 -7.64
CA GLY A 33 21.23 -6.92 -8.91
C GLY A 33 21.34 -5.66 -9.78
N PRO A 34 21.63 -5.78 -11.08
CA PRO A 34 21.42 -4.71 -12.04
C PRO A 34 19.92 -4.62 -12.37
N THR A 35 19.12 -4.10 -11.45
CA THR A 35 17.78 -3.62 -11.77
C THR A 35 17.89 -2.23 -12.38
N PRO A 36 17.07 -1.90 -13.40
CA PRO A 36 17.06 -0.56 -13.99
C PRO A 36 16.60 0.53 -13.01
N VAL A 37 15.98 0.13 -11.89
CA VAL A 37 15.49 1.02 -10.84
C VAL A 37 16.21 0.70 -9.52
N PRO A 38 16.82 1.68 -8.83
CA PRO A 38 17.39 1.50 -7.50
C PRO A 38 16.31 1.05 -6.51
N SER A 39 16.47 -0.13 -5.92
CA SER A 39 15.47 -0.72 -5.03
C SER A 39 16.06 -1.22 -3.71
N ARG A 40 15.26 -1.14 -2.65
CA ARG A 40 15.52 -1.69 -1.32
C ARG A 40 14.63 -2.91 -1.12
N LEU A 41 15.22 -3.99 -0.63
CA LEU A 41 14.48 -5.19 -0.28
C LEU A 41 14.09 -5.18 1.20
N VAL A 42 12.88 -5.63 1.51
CA VAL A 42 12.39 -5.83 2.87
C VAL A 42 11.94 -7.28 3.01
N ALA A 43 12.59 -8.01 3.91
CA ALA A 43 12.29 -9.42 4.15
C ALA A 43 11.00 -9.60 4.97
N ALA A 44 10.17 -10.53 4.52
CA ALA A 44 8.94 -10.96 5.17
C ALA A 44 8.86 -12.50 5.16
N ALA A 45 9.69 -13.12 5.99
CA ALA A 45 9.78 -14.58 6.08
C ALA A 45 8.63 -15.20 6.89
N TYR A 46 8.15 -16.36 6.44
CA TYR A 46 7.17 -17.19 7.13
C TYR A 46 7.68 -18.61 7.39
N ARG A 47 6.98 -19.36 8.25
CA ARG A 47 7.19 -20.81 8.43
C ARG A 47 6.10 -21.61 7.72
N ASP A 48 4.87 -21.11 7.77
CA ASP A 48 3.72 -21.69 7.06
C ASP A 48 3.26 -20.76 5.92
N GLU A 49 2.99 -21.31 4.74
CA GLU A 49 2.46 -20.58 3.58
C GLU A 49 1.15 -19.83 3.90
N GLN A 50 0.36 -20.29 4.88
CA GLN A 50 -0.85 -19.60 5.34
C GLN A 50 -0.57 -18.26 6.04
N GLU A 51 0.63 -18.07 6.62
CA GLU A 51 1.03 -16.79 7.21
C GLU A 51 1.27 -15.71 6.15
N ALA A 52 1.38 -16.06 4.88
CA ALA A 52 1.78 -15.13 3.82
C ALA A 52 0.89 -13.86 3.78
N ALA A 53 -0.42 -14.01 3.99
CA ALA A 53 -1.34 -12.87 4.02
C ALA A 53 -1.02 -11.91 5.19
N ASP A 54 -0.76 -12.43 6.38
CA ASP A 54 -0.41 -11.63 7.56
C ASP A 54 0.94 -10.93 7.37
N LYS A 55 1.90 -11.57 6.69
CA LYS A 55 3.19 -10.96 6.36
C LYS A 55 3.02 -9.76 5.43
N VAL A 56 2.15 -9.86 4.42
CA VAL A 56 1.83 -8.75 3.52
C VAL A 56 1.21 -7.59 4.30
N VAL A 57 0.22 -7.86 5.15
CA VAL A 57 -0.43 -6.82 5.96
C VAL A 57 0.58 -6.10 6.85
N ARG A 58 1.56 -6.83 7.42
CA ARG A 58 2.61 -6.26 8.27
C ARG A 58 3.66 -5.45 7.52
N LEU A 59 3.89 -5.72 6.24
CA LEU A 59 4.76 -4.89 5.38
C LEU A 59 4.20 -3.47 5.25
N GLY A 60 2.86 -3.35 5.23
CA GLY A 60 2.15 -2.08 5.27
C GLY A 60 2.33 -1.23 4.00
N THR A 61 1.97 0.05 4.10
CA THR A 61 1.95 1.01 2.98
C THR A 61 3.32 1.53 2.57
N GLY A 62 4.39 1.13 3.25
CA GLY A 62 5.77 1.51 2.91
C GLY A 62 6.42 0.63 1.86
N VAL A 63 5.66 -0.28 1.24
CA VAL A 63 6.12 -1.20 0.19
C VAL A 63 5.39 -0.89 -1.10
N ASP A 64 6.15 -0.65 -2.16
CA ASP A 64 5.63 -0.30 -3.48
C ASP A 64 5.18 -1.53 -4.28
N VAL A 65 5.77 -2.71 -3.98
CA VAL A 65 5.50 -3.97 -4.69
C VAL A 65 5.88 -5.17 -3.82
N CYS A 66 5.08 -6.24 -3.89
CA CYS A 66 5.41 -7.51 -3.25
C CYS A 66 5.98 -8.53 -4.26
N LEU A 67 7.10 -9.15 -3.90
CA LEU A 67 7.67 -10.30 -4.58
C LEU A 67 7.52 -11.54 -3.69
N PHE A 68 6.69 -12.49 -4.10
CA PHE A 68 6.56 -13.78 -3.44
C PHE A 68 7.62 -14.75 -3.93
N ALA A 69 8.26 -15.50 -3.04
CA ALA A 69 9.31 -16.44 -3.39
C ALA A 69 8.82 -17.68 -4.15
N SER A 70 7.50 -17.91 -4.22
CA SER A 70 6.85 -19.01 -4.92
C SER A 70 5.38 -18.68 -5.23
N PRO A 71 4.71 -19.41 -6.13
CA PRO A 71 3.30 -19.15 -6.50
C PRO A 71 2.29 -19.44 -5.37
N VAL A 72 2.57 -20.42 -4.51
CA VAL A 72 1.67 -20.84 -3.43
C VAL A 72 1.29 -19.71 -2.44
N PRO A 73 2.25 -19.01 -1.79
CA PRO A 73 1.94 -17.91 -0.88
C PRO A 73 1.31 -16.69 -1.59
N TYR A 74 1.65 -16.47 -2.86
CA TYR A 74 1.00 -15.43 -3.68
C TYR A 74 -0.49 -15.71 -3.82
N ASP A 75 -0.86 -16.96 -4.11
CA ASP A 75 -2.25 -17.35 -4.26
C ASP A 75 -3.04 -17.26 -2.95
N PHE A 76 -2.43 -17.60 -1.81
CA PHE A 76 -3.04 -17.39 -0.49
C PHE A 76 -3.30 -15.90 -0.22
N ALA A 77 -2.31 -15.03 -0.45
CA ALA A 77 -2.47 -13.59 -0.24
C ALA A 77 -3.49 -12.96 -1.20
N ARG A 78 -3.50 -13.40 -2.46
CA ARG A 78 -4.48 -12.97 -3.48
C ARG A 78 -5.90 -13.36 -3.09
N LYS A 79 -6.13 -14.62 -2.71
CA LYS A 79 -7.44 -15.12 -2.25
C LYS A 79 -7.91 -14.43 -0.96
N ALA A 80 -6.97 -14.08 -0.08
CA ALA A 80 -7.26 -13.33 1.14
C ALA A 80 -7.62 -11.85 0.89
N GLY A 81 -7.38 -11.32 -0.32
CA GLY A 81 -7.70 -9.93 -0.67
C GLY A 81 -6.84 -8.88 0.04
N VAL A 82 -5.64 -9.26 0.50
CA VAL A 82 -4.74 -8.37 1.25
C VAL A 82 -3.75 -7.58 0.38
N LEU A 83 -3.70 -7.87 -0.92
CA LEU A 83 -2.79 -7.21 -1.87
C LEU A 83 -3.35 -5.83 -2.23
N THR A 84 -2.79 -4.78 -1.63
CA THR A 84 -3.14 -3.38 -1.92
C THR A 84 -2.21 -2.71 -2.92
N MET A 85 -1.07 -3.35 -3.21
CA MET A 85 -0.05 -2.94 -4.18
C MET A 85 0.13 -4.04 -5.22
N PRO A 86 0.78 -3.76 -6.37
CA PRO A 86 1.15 -4.80 -7.31
C PRO A 86 1.95 -5.89 -6.62
N ALA A 87 1.72 -7.12 -7.06
CA ALA A 87 2.46 -8.27 -6.57
C ALA A 87 2.76 -9.23 -7.70
N THR A 88 3.92 -9.86 -7.62
CA THR A 88 4.36 -10.92 -8.51
C THR A 88 5.03 -12.02 -7.68
N TYR A 89 5.40 -13.12 -8.32
CA TYR A 89 6.07 -14.24 -7.68
C TYR A 89 7.25 -14.74 -8.51
N VAL A 90 8.13 -15.50 -7.87
CA VAL A 90 9.16 -16.25 -8.57
C VAL A 90 8.54 -17.51 -9.16
N PRO A 91 8.48 -17.65 -10.50
CA PRO A 91 7.86 -18.80 -11.13
C PRO A 91 8.72 -20.05 -10.91
N LEU A 92 8.04 -21.19 -10.82
CA LEU A 92 8.66 -22.51 -10.84
C LEU A 92 8.63 -23.03 -12.28
N ASN A 93 9.42 -22.39 -13.14
CA ASN A 93 9.48 -22.71 -14.57
C ASN A 93 10.12 -24.08 -14.87
N GLY A 94 10.10 -24.50 -16.14
CA GLY A 94 10.70 -25.76 -16.58
C GLY A 94 12.14 -25.97 -16.11
N ALA A 95 12.96 -24.92 -16.09
CA ALA A 95 14.33 -24.98 -15.58
C ALA A 95 14.41 -25.36 -14.08
N ALA A 96 13.45 -24.95 -13.25
CA ALA A 96 13.38 -25.34 -11.84
C ALA A 96 13.05 -26.83 -11.69
N LEU A 97 12.11 -27.34 -12.51
CA LEU A 97 11.74 -28.75 -12.54
C LEU A 97 12.88 -29.60 -13.10
N GLN A 98 13.47 -29.22 -14.24
CA GLN A 98 14.64 -29.89 -14.82
C GLN A 98 15.82 -29.94 -13.85
N GLY A 99 16.10 -28.85 -13.12
CA GLY A 99 17.12 -28.87 -12.08
C GLY A 99 16.79 -29.79 -10.89
N ALA A 100 15.51 -30.08 -10.64
CA ALA A 100 15.08 -31.07 -9.66
C ALA A 100 15.17 -32.49 -10.23
N LEU A 101 14.80 -32.72 -11.50
CA LEU A 101 14.94 -33.99 -12.20
C LEU A 101 16.42 -34.40 -12.34
N LEU A 102 17.30 -33.46 -12.67
CA LEU A 102 18.74 -33.70 -12.71
C LEU A 102 19.27 -34.13 -11.35
N ARG A 103 18.81 -33.50 -10.25
CA ARG A 103 19.19 -33.93 -8.90
C ARG A 103 18.65 -35.31 -8.57
N ALA A 104 17.47 -35.67 -9.10
CA ALA A 104 16.91 -37.00 -8.96
C ALA A 104 17.76 -38.05 -9.68
N SER A 105 18.17 -37.76 -10.92
CA SER A 105 18.94 -38.69 -11.75
C SER A 105 20.37 -38.93 -11.27
N LEU A 106 20.88 -38.13 -10.32
CA LEU A 106 22.16 -38.38 -9.67
C LEU A 106 22.10 -39.52 -8.64
N ASP A 107 20.90 -39.98 -8.28
CA ASP A 107 20.67 -41.10 -7.38
C ASP A 107 19.96 -42.22 -8.13
N GLU A 108 20.65 -43.35 -8.33
CA GLU A 108 20.17 -44.49 -9.12
C GLU A 108 18.87 -45.11 -8.57
N ARG A 109 18.47 -44.78 -7.33
CA ARG A 109 17.21 -45.23 -6.74
C ARG A 109 16.00 -44.51 -7.32
N PHE A 110 16.20 -43.39 -8.01
CA PHE A 110 15.11 -42.55 -8.52
C PHE A 110 14.99 -42.65 -10.03
N ASP A 111 13.77 -42.92 -10.49
CA ASP A 111 13.40 -42.88 -11.89
C ASP A 111 12.68 -41.55 -12.18
N PRO A 112 13.27 -40.64 -12.99
CA PRO A 112 12.66 -39.34 -13.29
C PRO A 112 11.36 -39.46 -14.12
N THR A 113 11.06 -40.61 -14.71
CA THR A 113 9.79 -40.86 -15.43
C THR A 113 8.66 -41.31 -14.50
N ARG A 114 8.98 -41.74 -13.27
CA ARG A 114 8.05 -42.27 -12.28
C ARG A 114 7.98 -41.39 -11.04
N VAL A 115 7.47 -40.18 -11.22
CA VAL A 115 7.44 -39.17 -10.16
C VAL A 115 6.04 -38.69 -9.85
N SER A 116 5.85 -38.17 -8.64
CA SER A 116 4.67 -37.39 -8.29
C SER A 116 5.06 -35.94 -8.09
N ILE A 117 4.31 -35.01 -8.67
CA ILE A 117 4.59 -33.56 -8.64
C ILE A 117 3.35 -32.82 -8.14
N ASP A 118 3.54 -31.89 -7.22
CA ASP A 118 2.49 -30.96 -6.77
C ASP A 118 2.69 -29.53 -7.28
N VAL A 119 1.61 -28.74 -7.28
CA VAL A 119 1.53 -27.29 -7.56
C VAL A 119 1.86 -26.85 -9.00
N LEU A 120 2.75 -27.54 -9.70
CA LEU A 120 3.13 -27.20 -11.08
C LEU A 120 1.99 -27.55 -12.04
N GLY A 121 1.76 -26.70 -13.04
CA GLY A 121 0.73 -26.89 -14.05
C GLY A 121 1.10 -27.98 -15.05
N ARG A 122 0.11 -28.70 -15.58
CA ARG A 122 0.33 -29.81 -16.52
C ARG A 122 1.13 -29.39 -17.76
N ALA A 123 0.77 -28.27 -18.37
CA ALA A 123 1.45 -27.80 -19.59
C ALA A 123 2.94 -27.50 -19.34
N GLU A 124 3.27 -26.90 -18.19
CA GLU A 124 4.65 -26.58 -17.81
C GLU A 124 5.47 -27.85 -17.54
N VAL A 125 4.84 -28.88 -16.94
CA VAL A 125 5.50 -30.18 -16.73
C VAL A 125 5.74 -30.88 -18.06
N GLU A 126 4.72 -30.97 -18.92
CA GLU A 126 4.82 -31.63 -20.23
C GLU A 126 5.89 -30.97 -21.10
N GLU A 127 5.92 -29.63 -21.13
CA GLU A 127 6.98 -28.87 -21.79
C GLU A 127 8.36 -29.22 -21.22
N ALA A 128 8.56 -29.10 -19.91
CA ALA A 128 9.85 -29.33 -19.25
C ALA A 128 10.40 -30.75 -19.45
N TYR A 129 9.52 -31.76 -19.48
CA TYR A 129 9.86 -33.16 -19.77
C TYR A 129 10.22 -33.36 -21.25
N SER A 130 9.44 -32.77 -22.16
CA SER A 130 9.66 -32.89 -23.60
C SER A 130 11.00 -32.27 -24.04
N GLU A 131 11.40 -31.14 -23.44
CA GLU A 131 12.67 -30.45 -23.71
C GLU A 131 13.90 -31.32 -23.40
N ILE A 132 13.78 -32.24 -22.44
CA ILE A 132 14.82 -33.19 -22.07
C ILE A 132 14.56 -34.61 -22.61
N SER A 133 13.64 -34.75 -23.56
CA SER A 133 13.29 -36.02 -24.21
C SER A 133 12.80 -37.12 -23.25
N LEU A 134 12.07 -36.74 -22.19
CA LEU A 134 11.38 -37.68 -21.29
C LEU A 134 9.86 -37.67 -21.54
N GLY A 135 9.24 -38.84 -21.38
CA GLY A 135 7.78 -38.98 -21.41
C GLY A 135 7.14 -38.70 -20.04
N THR A 136 5.86 -38.34 -20.06
CA THR A 136 5.06 -38.03 -18.84
C THR A 136 4.05 -39.12 -18.48
N ASP A 137 4.10 -40.30 -19.11
CA ASP A 137 3.10 -41.37 -18.97
C ASP A 137 2.91 -41.86 -17.52
N GLN A 138 3.99 -41.87 -16.73
CA GLN A 138 3.99 -42.28 -15.32
C GLN A 138 4.24 -41.11 -14.37
N VAL A 139 4.04 -39.87 -14.85
CA VAL A 139 4.12 -38.66 -14.04
C VAL A 139 2.74 -38.34 -13.48
N HIS A 140 2.65 -38.31 -12.16
CA HIS A 140 1.40 -38.05 -11.45
C HIS A 140 1.36 -36.61 -10.94
N LEU A 141 0.39 -35.83 -11.43
CA LEU A 141 0.28 -34.40 -11.14
C LEU A 141 -0.86 -34.08 -10.18
N ARG A 142 -0.60 -33.11 -9.29
CA ARG A 142 -1.62 -32.38 -8.54
C ARG A 142 -1.38 -30.88 -8.68
N GLU A 143 -2.08 -30.25 -9.61
CA GLU A 143 -1.90 -28.84 -9.96
C GLU A 143 -2.44 -27.89 -8.87
N GLU A 144 -3.52 -28.30 -8.19
CA GLU A 144 -4.17 -27.46 -7.19
C GLU A 144 -3.32 -27.31 -5.91
N ALA A 145 -3.00 -26.06 -5.58
CA ALA A 145 -2.44 -25.70 -4.28
C ALA A 145 -3.38 -26.17 -3.16
N ALA A 146 -2.82 -26.91 -2.20
CA ALA A 146 -3.54 -27.43 -1.05
C ALA A 146 -2.69 -27.33 0.22
N GLY A 147 -3.33 -27.53 1.38
CA GLY A 147 -2.60 -27.61 2.64
C GLY A 147 -1.55 -28.74 2.62
N PRO A 148 -0.41 -28.58 3.32
CA PRO A 148 0.71 -29.50 3.13
C PRO A 148 0.42 -30.95 3.55
N GLY A 149 -0.61 -31.20 4.37
CA GLY A 149 -1.03 -32.57 4.73
C GLY A 149 -1.72 -33.28 3.57
N THR A 150 -2.55 -32.55 2.82
CA THR A 150 -3.23 -33.05 1.63
C THR A 150 -2.26 -33.37 0.50
N LEU A 151 -1.23 -32.53 0.34
CA LEU A 151 -0.15 -32.75 -0.63
C LEU A 151 0.70 -33.97 -0.23
N ALA A 152 1.12 -34.05 1.04
CA ALA A 152 1.89 -35.20 1.53
C ALA A 152 1.14 -36.52 1.36
N ALA A 153 -0.16 -36.57 1.68
CA ALA A 153 -0.99 -37.76 1.50
C ALA A 153 -1.14 -38.19 0.03
N PHE A 154 -1.11 -37.24 -0.91
CA PHE A 154 -1.12 -37.54 -2.35
C PHE A 154 0.15 -38.27 -2.77
N HIS A 155 1.32 -37.74 -2.40
CA HIS A 155 2.62 -38.34 -2.72
C HIS A 155 2.83 -39.68 -2.01
N GLU A 156 2.54 -39.74 -0.70
CA GLU A 156 2.72 -40.93 0.12
C GLU A 156 1.90 -42.11 -0.40
N ARG A 157 0.66 -41.87 -0.83
CA ARG A 157 -0.19 -42.91 -1.42
C ARG A 157 0.41 -43.48 -2.70
N LEU A 158 0.99 -42.64 -3.57
CA LEU A 158 1.60 -43.08 -4.82
C LEU A 158 2.90 -43.86 -4.57
N TRP A 159 3.70 -43.40 -3.63
CA TRP A 159 4.92 -44.08 -3.21
C TRP A 159 4.65 -45.44 -2.58
N ARG A 160 3.72 -45.54 -1.61
CA ARG A 160 3.35 -46.81 -0.96
C ARG A 160 2.79 -47.85 -1.93
N ARG A 161 2.17 -47.42 -3.03
CA ARG A 161 1.66 -48.29 -4.10
C ARG A 161 2.75 -48.71 -5.09
N GLY A 162 3.96 -48.20 -4.96
CA GLY A 162 5.04 -48.39 -5.93
C GLY A 162 4.75 -47.72 -7.28
N ALA A 163 3.85 -46.74 -7.34
CA ALA A 163 3.58 -46.01 -8.59
C ALA A 163 4.73 -45.05 -8.94
N THR A 164 5.35 -44.44 -7.92
CA THR A 164 6.41 -43.44 -8.07
C THR A 164 7.63 -43.76 -7.22
N THR A 165 8.83 -43.43 -7.71
CA THR A 165 10.09 -43.62 -6.99
C THR A 165 10.49 -42.41 -6.13
N VAL A 166 10.01 -41.20 -6.50
CA VAL A 166 10.32 -39.96 -5.79
C VAL A 166 9.17 -38.96 -5.88
N ALA A 167 8.97 -38.21 -4.80
CA ALA A 167 8.05 -37.08 -4.74
C ALA A 167 8.78 -35.77 -5.01
N MET A 168 8.18 -34.90 -5.81
CA MET A 168 8.71 -33.57 -6.12
C MET A 168 7.72 -32.52 -5.65
N THR A 169 8.16 -31.65 -4.73
CA THR A 169 7.32 -30.60 -4.15
C THR A 169 8.05 -29.29 -4.03
N CYS A 170 7.33 -28.17 -4.17
CA CYS A 170 7.86 -26.85 -3.88
C CYS A 170 7.48 -26.34 -2.47
N VAL A 171 6.60 -27.07 -1.76
CA VAL A 171 6.06 -26.67 -0.46
C VAL A 171 6.94 -27.23 0.65
N HIS A 172 7.46 -26.35 1.50
CA HIS A 172 8.47 -26.75 2.49
C HIS A 172 7.91 -27.72 3.53
N ALA A 173 6.73 -27.40 4.08
CA ALA A 173 6.05 -28.22 5.06
C ALA A 173 5.59 -29.59 4.50
N THR A 174 5.33 -29.68 3.19
CA THR A 174 5.06 -30.96 2.53
C THR A 174 6.33 -31.82 2.49
N ALA A 175 7.47 -31.22 2.10
CA ALA A 175 8.74 -31.93 2.05
C ALA A 175 9.15 -32.48 3.42
N GLU A 176 9.06 -31.67 4.49
CA GLU A 176 9.39 -32.13 5.85
C GLU A 176 8.51 -33.30 6.30
N ARG A 177 7.20 -33.26 5.98
CA ARG A 177 6.28 -34.36 6.30
C ARG A 177 6.63 -35.64 5.54
N MET A 178 7.01 -35.53 4.27
CA MET A 178 7.40 -36.68 3.46
C MET A 178 8.73 -37.28 3.93
N GLU A 179 9.71 -36.44 4.29
CA GLU A 179 10.99 -36.87 4.88
C GLU A 179 10.76 -37.63 6.20
N LEU A 180 9.91 -37.12 7.09
CA LEU A 180 9.54 -37.80 8.34
C LEU A 180 8.81 -39.14 8.11
N ALA A 181 8.04 -39.25 7.02
CA ALA A 181 7.34 -40.47 6.63
C ALA A 181 8.22 -41.46 5.85
N GLY A 182 9.50 -41.13 5.59
CA GLY A 182 10.41 -41.97 4.82
C GLY A 182 10.14 -42.00 3.31
N VAL A 183 9.35 -41.06 2.79
CA VAL A 183 9.05 -40.94 1.36
C VAL A 183 10.19 -40.15 0.68
N PRO A 184 10.89 -40.73 -0.31
CA PRO A 184 11.95 -40.01 -1.03
C PRO A 184 11.42 -38.74 -1.67
N THR A 185 12.07 -37.61 -1.37
CA THR A 185 11.56 -36.29 -1.70
C THR A 185 12.65 -35.40 -2.28
N ILE A 186 12.32 -34.70 -3.36
CA ILE A 186 13.17 -33.67 -3.96
C ILE A 186 12.42 -32.35 -4.00
N ARG A 187 13.01 -31.33 -3.38
CA ARG A 187 12.47 -29.98 -3.44
C ARG A 187 12.66 -29.34 -4.81
N VAL A 188 11.57 -28.96 -5.47
CA VAL A 188 11.59 -28.05 -6.62
C VAL A 188 11.84 -26.64 -6.08
N ARG A 189 12.93 -26.02 -6.52
CA ARG A 189 13.36 -24.70 -6.04
C ARG A 189 13.51 -23.75 -7.22
N PRO A 190 13.14 -22.47 -7.08
CA PRO A 190 13.39 -21.49 -8.12
C PRO A 190 14.88 -21.42 -8.49
N THR A 191 15.15 -21.21 -9.78
CA THR A 191 16.51 -21.00 -10.26
C THR A 191 17.00 -19.59 -9.91
N GLY A 192 18.32 -19.38 -9.89
CA GLY A 192 18.86 -18.04 -9.70
C GLY A 192 18.47 -17.07 -10.82
N ALA A 193 18.30 -17.57 -12.04
CA ALA A 193 17.81 -16.79 -13.18
C ALA A 193 16.35 -16.36 -12.99
N ALA A 194 15.48 -17.26 -12.52
CA ALA A 194 14.08 -16.94 -12.22
C ALA A 194 13.99 -15.87 -11.12
N ILE A 195 14.77 -16.00 -10.03
CA ILE A 195 14.79 -15.00 -8.96
C ILE A 195 15.21 -13.62 -9.49
N ARG A 196 16.29 -13.55 -10.29
CA ARG A 196 16.76 -12.27 -10.87
C ARG A 196 15.72 -11.64 -11.80
N SER A 197 15.11 -12.44 -12.68
CA SER A 197 14.08 -11.96 -13.59
C SER A 197 12.86 -11.43 -12.81
N SER A 198 12.38 -12.17 -11.80
CA SER A 198 11.26 -11.74 -10.97
C SER A 198 11.56 -10.49 -10.14
N LEU A 199 12.81 -10.28 -9.69
CA LEU A 199 13.22 -9.03 -9.07
C LEU A 199 13.15 -7.85 -10.05
N GLN A 200 13.57 -8.04 -11.31
CA GLN A 200 13.43 -7.03 -12.35
C GLN A 200 11.96 -6.74 -12.66
N THR A 201 11.13 -7.77 -12.79
CA THR A 201 9.68 -7.63 -12.97
C THR A 201 9.05 -6.88 -11.81
N ALA A 202 9.37 -7.25 -10.56
CA ALA A 202 8.88 -6.55 -9.38
C ALA A 202 9.31 -5.07 -9.39
N ALA A 203 10.57 -4.78 -9.72
CA ALA A 203 11.05 -3.40 -9.81
C ALA A 203 10.28 -2.58 -10.86
N LEU A 204 10.02 -3.15 -12.04
CA LEU A 204 9.24 -2.49 -13.09
C LEU A 204 7.78 -2.27 -12.68
N LEU A 205 7.14 -3.26 -12.05
CA LEU A 205 5.77 -3.16 -11.54
C LEU A 205 5.65 -2.07 -10.48
N GLY A 206 6.58 -2.05 -9.51
CA GLY A 206 6.59 -1.04 -8.46
C GLY A 206 6.86 0.37 -9.01
N ALA A 207 7.80 0.51 -9.94
CA ALA A 207 8.07 1.80 -10.58
C ALA A 207 6.85 2.31 -11.37
N HIS A 208 6.18 1.42 -12.11
CA HIS A 208 4.94 1.76 -12.82
C HIS A 208 3.84 2.21 -11.85
N HIS A 209 3.64 1.47 -10.75
CA HIS A 209 2.66 1.84 -9.74
C HIS A 209 2.93 3.20 -9.11
N ARG A 210 4.18 3.49 -8.71
CA ARG A 210 4.55 4.83 -8.21
C ARG A 210 4.27 5.93 -9.24
N LEU A 211 4.53 5.68 -10.52
CA LEU A 211 4.21 6.63 -11.60
C LEU A 211 2.70 6.86 -11.73
N GLU A 212 1.89 5.80 -11.63
CA GLU A 212 0.43 5.93 -11.63
C GLU A 212 -0.07 6.71 -10.42
N GLU A 213 0.46 6.44 -9.22
CA GLU A 213 0.09 7.17 -8.01
C GLU A 213 0.51 8.64 -8.05
N SER A 214 1.60 8.95 -8.76
CA SER A 214 2.11 10.32 -8.93
C SER A 214 1.37 11.12 -10.00
N GLN A 215 0.39 10.52 -10.68
CA GLN A 215 -0.40 11.21 -11.70
C GLN A 215 -1.10 12.44 -11.12
N LEU A 216 -1.07 13.53 -11.89
CA LEU A 216 -1.66 14.81 -11.51
C LEU A 216 -3.19 14.70 -11.51
N VAL A 217 -3.79 15.10 -10.39
CA VAL A 217 -5.24 15.12 -10.19
C VAL A 217 -5.67 16.53 -9.81
N THR A 218 -6.71 17.00 -10.49
CA THR A 218 -7.40 18.23 -10.16
C THR A 218 -8.79 17.87 -9.63
N VAL A 219 -9.16 18.46 -8.49
CA VAL A 219 -10.52 18.39 -7.94
C VAL A 219 -11.10 19.80 -7.96
N LEU A 220 -12.24 19.96 -8.60
CA LEU A 220 -13.05 21.17 -8.55
C LEU A 220 -14.18 20.97 -7.55
N VAL A 221 -14.27 21.90 -6.62
CA VAL A 221 -15.35 21.98 -5.63
C VAL A 221 -16.20 23.19 -5.96
N ASP A 222 -17.47 22.97 -6.26
CA ASP A 222 -18.46 24.02 -6.49
C ASP A 222 -19.44 24.10 -5.33
N VAL A 223 -19.85 25.32 -5.00
CA VAL A 223 -20.74 25.62 -3.88
C VAL A 223 -21.99 26.30 -4.45
N PRO A 224 -23.05 25.54 -4.78
CA PRO A 224 -24.24 26.10 -5.42
C PRO A 224 -24.90 27.22 -4.62
N THR A 225 -24.85 27.17 -3.29
CA THR A 225 -25.43 28.21 -2.40
C THR A 225 -24.70 29.54 -2.48
N LEU A 226 -23.44 29.56 -2.93
CA LEU A 226 -22.66 30.77 -3.18
C LEU A 226 -22.86 31.31 -4.60
N ARG A 227 -23.56 30.62 -5.52
CA ARG A 227 -23.83 31.21 -6.84
C ARG A 227 -24.79 32.39 -6.69
N GLU A 228 -24.36 33.57 -7.15
CA GLU A 228 -25.26 34.72 -7.18
C GLU A 228 -26.39 34.47 -8.17
N THR A 229 -27.62 34.63 -7.71
CA THR A 229 -28.80 34.58 -8.58
C THR A 229 -29.65 35.83 -8.33
N PRO A 230 -30.36 36.35 -9.34
CA PRO A 230 -31.19 37.55 -9.18
C PRO A 230 -32.25 37.44 -8.07
N ARG A 231 -32.56 36.21 -7.62
CA ARG A 231 -33.57 35.88 -6.61
C ARG A 231 -33.00 35.65 -5.20
N ARG A 232 -31.68 35.54 -5.02
CA ARG A 232 -31.03 35.30 -3.72
C ARG A 232 -29.75 36.12 -3.60
N VAL A 233 -29.84 37.25 -2.90
CA VAL A 233 -28.69 38.06 -2.51
C VAL A 233 -28.40 37.82 -1.04
N THR A 234 -27.47 36.92 -0.75
CA THR A 234 -26.95 36.76 0.62
C THR A 234 -26.17 38.02 1.00
N PRO A 235 -26.35 38.60 2.20
CA PRO A 235 -25.55 39.74 2.64
C PRO A 235 -24.05 39.44 2.52
N ARG A 236 -23.28 40.39 1.99
CA ARG A 236 -21.83 40.23 1.73
C ARG A 236 -21.07 39.68 2.94
N TYR A 237 -21.35 40.21 4.12
CA TYR A 237 -20.75 39.76 5.38
C TYR A 237 -20.89 38.24 5.59
N TRP A 238 -22.12 37.71 5.55
CA TRP A 238 -22.38 36.28 5.75
C TRP A 238 -21.77 35.41 4.65
N ARG A 239 -21.73 35.93 3.42
CA ARG A 239 -21.09 35.25 2.28
C ARG A 239 -19.59 35.10 2.51
N ASP A 240 -18.91 36.16 2.95
CA ASP A 240 -17.48 36.15 3.21
C ASP A 240 -17.14 35.26 4.41
N GLU A 241 -17.96 35.28 5.47
CA GLU A 241 -17.80 34.38 6.62
C GLU A 241 -17.95 32.90 6.22
N LEU A 242 -18.93 32.59 5.36
CA LEU A 242 -19.12 31.24 4.84
C LEU A 242 -17.95 30.77 3.97
N LYS A 243 -17.41 31.66 3.11
CA LYS A 243 -16.22 31.36 2.29
C LYS A 243 -15.00 31.07 3.15
N LEU A 244 -14.78 31.82 4.22
CA LEU A 244 -13.68 31.61 5.16
C LEU A 244 -13.84 30.27 5.90
N ALA A 245 -15.04 29.97 6.38
CA ALA A 245 -15.35 28.71 7.05
C ALA A 245 -15.12 27.51 6.11
N LEU A 246 -15.64 27.58 4.88
CA LEU A 246 -15.44 26.54 3.88
C LEU A 246 -13.97 26.37 3.51
N HIS A 247 -13.25 27.46 3.25
CA HIS A 247 -11.83 27.40 2.91
C HIS A 247 -11.02 26.73 4.03
N ARG A 248 -11.36 26.99 5.30
CA ARG A 248 -10.74 26.32 6.45
C ARG A 248 -10.99 24.81 6.47
N VAL A 249 -12.21 24.36 6.18
CA VAL A 249 -12.53 22.92 6.12
C VAL A 249 -11.77 22.25 4.98
N LEU A 250 -11.77 22.87 3.79
CA LEU A 250 -11.04 22.33 2.63
C LEU A 250 -9.53 22.27 2.87
N LEU A 251 -8.92 23.29 3.50
CA LEU A 251 -7.51 23.25 3.86
C LEU A 251 -7.16 22.10 4.81
N GLN A 252 -8.03 21.81 5.79
CA GLN A 252 -7.80 20.69 6.73
C GLN A 252 -7.86 19.34 6.02
N GLU A 253 -8.86 19.14 5.16
CA GLU A 253 -9.03 17.88 4.42
C GLU A 253 -7.94 17.70 3.36
N ALA A 254 -7.57 18.78 2.67
CA ALA A 254 -6.48 18.73 1.70
C ALA A 254 -5.13 18.43 2.36
N HIS A 255 -4.84 19.00 3.54
CA HIS A 255 -3.65 18.65 4.31
C HIS A 255 -3.58 17.15 4.64
N ARG A 256 -4.71 16.54 5.04
CA ARG A 256 -4.79 15.08 5.29
C ARG A 256 -4.51 14.25 4.04
N MET A 257 -4.86 14.76 2.87
CA MET A 257 -4.62 14.12 1.58
C MET A 257 -3.33 14.60 0.90
N ASN A 258 -2.40 15.30 1.59
CA ASN A 258 -1.20 15.87 0.95
C ASN A 258 -1.52 16.69 -0.33
N ALA A 259 -2.64 17.41 -0.31
CA ALA A 259 -3.15 18.20 -1.41
C ALA A 259 -3.07 19.70 -1.09
N SER A 260 -3.16 20.53 -2.13
CA SER A 260 -3.17 21.99 -2.01
C SER A 260 -4.51 22.54 -2.50
N VAL A 261 -5.03 23.58 -1.83
CA VAL A 261 -6.33 24.19 -2.14
C VAL A 261 -6.17 25.67 -2.44
N TRP A 262 -6.86 26.15 -3.47
CA TRP A 262 -6.96 27.56 -3.80
C TRP A 262 -8.39 27.95 -4.12
N PRO A 263 -8.86 29.13 -3.69
CA PRO A 263 -10.09 29.71 -4.23
C PRO A 263 -9.88 29.98 -5.72
N LEU A 264 -10.82 29.54 -6.55
CA LEU A 264 -10.80 29.79 -7.99
C LEU A 264 -11.62 31.04 -8.31
N ASP A 265 -12.79 31.14 -7.72
CA ASP A 265 -13.68 32.31 -7.81
C ASP A 265 -14.56 32.41 -6.55
N ASP A 266 -15.65 33.15 -6.67
CA ASP A 266 -16.57 33.46 -5.58
C ASP A 266 -17.43 32.29 -5.08
N HIS A 267 -17.43 31.15 -5.75
CA HIS A 267 -18.24 29.97 -5.43
C HIS A 267 -17.54 28.64 -5.70
N SER A 268 -16.28 28.66 -6.14
CA SER A 268 -15.55 27.44 -6.46
C SER A 268 -14.10 27.45 -5.95
N TYR A 269 -13.60 26.25 -5.69
CA TYR A 269 -12.24 25.98 -5.21
C TYR A 269 -11.56 24.94 -6.09
N LEU A 270 -10.27 25.12 -6.30
CA LEU A 270 -9.38 24.21 -6.99
C LEU A 270 -8.54 23.46 -5.97
N VAL A 271 -8.49 22.14 -6.07
CA VAL A 271 -7.57 21.30 -5.31
C VAL A 271 -6.65 20.58 -6.29
N ILE A 272 -5.34 20.67 -6.06
CA ILE A 272 -4.35 19.91 -6.83
C ILE A 272 -3.74 18.87 -5.90
N ALA A 273 -3.71 17.63 -6.38
CA ALA A 273 -3.20 16.48 -5.65
C ALA A 273 -2.59 15.46 -6.62
N THR A 274 -2.11 14.36 -6.06
CA THR A 274 -1.72 13.17 -6.82
C THR A 274 -2.79 12.08 -6.73
N ARG A 275 -2.85 11.18 -7.72
CA ARG A 275 -3.84 10.10 -7.76
C ARG A 275 -3.82 9.25 -6.50
N GLY A 276 -2.64 8.83 -6.03
CA GLY A 276 -2.52 8.01 -4.82
C GLY A 276 -3.12 8.69 -3.59
N SER A 277 -2.89 10.00 -3.47
CA SER A 277 -3.38 10.80 -2.35
C SER A 277 -4.90 10.95 -2.30
N VAL A 278 -5.55 11.11 -3.46
CA VAL A 278 -7.02 11.19 -3.56
C VAL A 278 -7.65 9.82 -3.43
N THR A 279 -7.02 8.77 -3.97
CA THR A 279 -7.52 7.38 -3.91
C THR A 279 -7.77 6.95 -2.46
N ALA A 280 -6.83 7.26 -1.54
CA ALA A 280 -6.94 6.94 -0.13
C ALA A 280 -8.13 7.64 0.56
N GLY A 281 -8.40 8.90 0.21
CA GLY A 281 -9.48 9.70 0.80
C GLY A 281 -10.87 9.46 0.18
N THR A 282 -10.98 8.68 -0.89
CA THR A 282 -12.22 8.50 -1.68
C THR A 282 -12.67 7.05 -1.78
N GLU A 283 -12.12 6.16 -0.96
CA GLU A 283 -12.30 4.71 -1.06
C GLU A 283 -12.07 4.18 -2.49
N GLY A 284 -11.03 4.68 -3.17
CA GLY A 284 -10.79 4.37 -4.58
C GLY A 284 -11.81 5.00 -5.52
N PHE A 285 -12.10 6.28 -5.33
CA PHE A 285 -13.04 7.08 -6.15
C PHE A 285 -14.49 6.60 -6.10
N ARG A 286 -14.90 5.93 -5.01
CA ARG A 286 -16.29 5.55 -4.76
C ARG A 286 -17.09 6.68 -4.13
N THR A 287 -16.45 7.51 -3.33
CA THR A 287 -17.06 8.66 -2.66
C THR A 287 -16.39 9.95 -3.11
N PRO A 288 -17.16 11.03 -3.36
CA PRO A 288 -16.58 12.32 -3.67
C PRO A 288 -15.89 12.90 -2.43
N PRO A 289 -14.65 13.42 -2.54
CA PRO A 289 -13.94 13.98 -1.40
C PRO A 289 -14.66 15.24 -0.89
N PHE A 290 -14.43 15.60 0.37
CA PHE A 290 -14.95 16.79 1.04
C PHE A 290 -16.48 16.85 1.27
N VAL A 291 -17.31 16.20 0.45
CA VAL A 291 -18.77 16.34 0.46
C VAL A 291 -19.37 16.04 1.82
N GLU A 292 -19.03 14.89 2.41
CA GLU A 292 -19.58 14.50 3.71
C GLU A 292 -19.10 15.43 4.81
N ARG A 293 -17.81 15.76 4.81
CA ARG A 293 -17.20 16.61 5.84
C ARG A 293 -17.76 18.02 5.84
N VAL A 294 -17.91 18.63 4.67
CA VAL A 294 -18.45 19.98 4.51
C VAL A 294 -19.93 20.02 4.90
N ARG A 295 -20.70 18.97 4.58
CA ARG A 295 -22.09 18.85 5.01
C ARG A 295 -22.21 18.71 6.53
N GLU A 296 -21.37 17.90 7.17
CA GLU A 296 -21.37 17.70 8.61
C GLU A 296 -20.94 18.95 9.39
N GLU A 297 -19.87 19.64 8.96
CA GLU A 297 -19.34 20.79 9.68
C GLU A 297 -20.11 22.10 9.41
N LEU A 298 -20.58 22.30 8.17
CA LEU A 298 -21.12 23.59 7.73
C LEU A 298 -22.58 23.51 7.27
N GLY A 299 -23.17 22.32 7.19
CA GLY A 299 -24.52 22.15 6.64
C GLY A 299 -24.64 22.49 5.16
N LEU A 300 -23.52 22.56 4.43
CA LEU A 300 -23.47 22.96 3.03
C LEU A 300 -23.47 21.74 2.09
N ALA A 301 -24.26 21.85 1.02
CA ALA A 301 -24.13 20.97 -0.12
C ALA A 301 -23.07 21.54 -1.08
N ILE A 302 -22.12 20.70 -1.47
CA ILE A 302 -21.11 21.00 -2.48
C ILE A 302 -21.15 19.95 -3.58
N GLU A 303 -20.71 20.35 -4.76
CA GLU A 303 -20.58 19.48 -5.92
C GLU A 303 -19.10 19.34 -6.25
N VAL A 304 -18.69 18.14 -6.67
CA VAL A 304 -17.29 17.82 -6.89
C VAL A 304 -17.10 17.20 -8.27
N GLY A 305 -16.04 17.61 -8.97
CA GLY A 305 -15.53 16.98 -10.18
C GLY A 305 -14.04 16.71 -10.07
N ILE A 306 -13.63 15.49 -10.34
CA ILE A 306 -12.24 15.01 -10.29
C ILE A 306 -11.79 14.72 -11.71
N GLY A 307 -10.65 15.26 -12.10
CA GLY A 307 -10.02 14.98 -13.39
C GLY A 307 -8.56 14.60 -13.22
N MET A 308 -8.15 13.57 -13.96
CA MET A 308 -6.76 13.14 -14.04
C MET A 308 -6.18 13.53 -15.39
N GLY A 309 -4.91 13.90 -15.44
CA GLY A 309 -4.27 14.31 -16.69
C GLY A 309 -2.77 14.06 -16.71
N ARG A 310 -2.18 14.12 -17.90
CA ARG A 310 -0.71 14.17 -18.08
C ARG A 310 -0.19 15.58 -17.86
N THR A 311 -1.05 16.57 -18.04
CA THR A 311 -0.78 17.98 -17.75
C THR A 311 -1.83 18.54 -16.78
N ALA A 312 -1.50 19.64 -16.11
CA ALA A 312 -2.45 20.35 -15.25
C ALA A 312 -3.70 20.81 -16.04
N HIS A 313 -3.51 21.22 -17.30
CA HIS A 313 -4.60 21.64 -18.18
C HIS A 313 -5.56 20.50 -18.51
N GLU A 314 -5.05 19.31 -18.86
CA GLU A 314 -5.89 18.13 -19.08
C GLU A 314 -6.65 17.74 -17.82
N ALA A 315 -5.97 17.70 -16.66
CA ALA A 315 -6.58 17.34 -15.38
C ALA A 315 -7.72 18.31 -15.02
N GLU A 316 -7.52 19.62 -15.22
CA GLU A 316 -8.55 20.63 -14.99
C GLU A 316 -9.73 20.51 -15.97
N SER A 317 -9.45 20.33 -17.27
CA SER A 317 -10.49 20.13 -18.29
C SER A 317 -11.37 18.91 -17.96
N HIS A 318 -10.75 17.81 -17.57
CA HIS A 318 -11.44 16.61 -17.11
C HIS A 318 -12.23 16.84 -15.81
N ALA A 319 -11.70 17.62 -14.86
CA ALA A 319 -12.42 17.95 -13.63
C ALA A 319 -13.68 18.79 -13.91
N ARG A 320 -13.61 19.75 -14.84
CA ARG A 320 -14.76 20.55 -15.29
C ARG A 320 -15.82 19.67 -15.96
N ALA A 321 -15.39 18.77 -16.84
CA ALA A 321 -16.29 17.83 -17.50
C ALA A 321 -16.94 16.85 -16.50
N ALA A 322 -16.19 16.37 -15.50
CA ALA A 322 -16.73 15.56 -14.41
C ALA A 322 -17.81 16.32 -13.60
N LEU A 323 -17.53 17.57 -13.23
CA LEU A 323 -18.45 18.42 -12.47
C LEU A 323 -19.75 18.69 -13.27
N ALA A 324 -19.66 18.98 -14.57
CA ALA A 324 -20.83 19.16 -15.42
C ALA A 324 -21.68 17.87 -15.52
N ARG A 325 -21.02 16.70 -15.51
CA ARG A 325 -21.71 15.40 -15.52
C ARG A 325 -22.40 15.10 -14.20
N SER A 326 -21.79 15.45 -13.06
CA SER A 326 -22.42 15.24 -11.74
C SER A 326 -23.63 16.17 -11.54
N GLN A 327 -23.61 17.37 -12.13
CA GLN A 327 -24.75 18.29 -12.14
C GLN A 327 -25.92 17.83 -13.02
N SER A 328 -25.64 17.18 -14.16
CA SER A 328 -26.65 16.77 -15.13
C SER A 328 -27.23 15.37 -14.89
N SER A 329 -26.52 14.52 -14.15
CA SER A 329 -26.88 13.11 -13.96
C SER A 329 -27.32 12.85 -12.51
N GLN A 330 -28.51 12.26 -12.30
CA GLN A 330 -28.93 11.75 -10.98
C GLN A 330 -28.12 10.53 -10.47
N ARG A 331 -27.10 10.08 -11.21
CA ARG A 331 -26.26 8.93 -10.82
C ARG A 331 -24.98 9.40 -10.14
N ALA A 332 -24.73 8.84 -8.95
CA ALA A 332 -23.58 9.12 -8.07
C ALA A 332 -22.17 8.81 -8.66
N GLN A 333 -22.05 8.35 -9.90
CA GLN A 333 -20.80 7.80 -10.47
C GLN A 333 -20.15 8.72 -11.53
N GLY A 334 -20.65 9.93 -11.75
CA GLY A 334 -20.18 10.84 -12.80
C GLY A 334 -19.05 11.80 -12.40
N PHE A 335 -18.59 11.77 -11.15
CA PHE A 335 -17.73 12.82 -10.60
C PHE A 335 -16.22 12.62 -10.84
N THR A 336 -15.78 11.55 -11.51
CA THR A 336 -14.35 11.32 -11.79
C THR A 336 -14.12 10.93 -13.25
N LEU A 337 -13.18 11.62 -13.91
CA LEU A 337 -12.66 11.25 -15.23
C LEU A 337 -11.18 10.85 -15.13
N ASP A 338 -10.83 9.76 -15.81
CA ASP A 338 -9.46 9.28 -15.93
C ASP A 338 -8.62 10.12 -16.89
N ARG A 339 -7.37 9.69 -17.10
CA ARG A 339 -6.40 10.37 -17.97
C ARG A 339 -6.80 10.45 -19.44
N ASP A 340 -7.70 9.57 -19.87
CA ASP A 340 -8.19 9.46 -21.23
C ASP A 340 -9.60 10.09 -21.34
N GLY A 341 -10.04 10.82 -20.32
CA GLY A 341 -11.33 11.53 -20.27
C GLY A 341 -12.54 10.61 -20.05
N ARG A 342 -12.32 9.36 -19.66
CA ARG A 342 -13.38 8.36 -19.46
C ARG A 342 -13.84 8.36 -18.01
N ALA A 343 -15.13 8.10 -17.79
CA ALA A 343 -15.66 7.97 -16.45
C ALA A 343 -14.97 6.81 -15.74
N LEU A 344 -14.36 7.10 -14.58
CA LEU A 344 -13.66 6.08 -13.82
C LEU A 344 -14.68 5.18 -13.12
N VAL A 345 -14.55 3.87 -13.31
CA VAL A 345 -15.33 2.86 -12.58
C VAL A 345 -14.44 2.28 -11.48
N PRO A 346 -14.77 2.51 -10.19
CA PRO A 346 -14.05 1.89 -9.09
C PRO A 346 -14.07 0.36 -9.19
N ALA A 347 -12.98 -0.30 -8.81
CA ALA A 347 -12.92 -1.76 -8.79
C ALA A 347 -14.05 -2.37 -7.92
N PRO A 348 -14.49 -3.62 -8.17
CA PRO A 348 -15.43 -4.32 -7.29
C PRO A 348 -14.89 -4.41 -5.85
N ARG A 349 -15.77 -4.36 -4.83
CA ARG A 349 -15.34 -4.56 -3.44
C ARG A 349 -14.88 -6.00 -3.24
N THR A 350 -13.58 -6.23 -3.04
CA THR A 350 -13.11 -7.35 -2.23
C THR A 350 -13.21 -6.90 -0.78
N PRO A 351 -13.99 -7.55 0.10
CA PRO A 351 -14.14 -7.08 1.47
C PRO A 351 -12.78 -7.14 2.17
N PRO A 352 -12.18 -5.99 2.55
CA PRO A 352 -11.06 -6.03 3.47
C PRO A 352 -11.64 -6.39 4.85
N ARG A 353 -11.10 -7.44 5.50
CA ARG A 353 -11.25 -7.58 6.94
C ARG A 353 -10.61 -6.35 7.55
N THR A 354 -11.42 -5.48 8.11
CA THR A 354 -11.02 -4.23 8.76
C THR A 354 -9.85 -4.54 9.70
N PRO A 355 -8.61 -4.08 9.42
CA PRO A 355 -7.60 -4.09 10.45
C PRO A 355 -8.14 -3.22 11.59
N PRO A 356 -7.95 -3.61 12.86
CA PRO A 356 -8.45 -2.83 13.98
C PRO A 356 -7.91 -1.40 13.81
N GLN A 357 -8.81 -0.41 13.86
CA GLN A 357 -8.43 0.99 13.98
C GLN A 357 -7.52 1.09 15.21
N ALA A 358 -6.20 1.09 15.00
CA ALA A 358 -5.28 1.51 16.01
C ALA A 358 -5.64 2.97 16.29
N LYS A 359 -6.06 3.28 17.51
CA LYS A 359 -6.29 4.66 17.94
C LYS A 359 -5.06 5.48 17.49
N PRO A 360 -5.24 6.56 16.72
CA PRO A 360 -4.10 7.29 16.18
C PRO A 360 -3.28 7.78 17.37
N LYS A 361 -2.02 7.37 17.39
CA LYS A 361 -1.09 7.57 18.51
C LYS A 361 -1.01 9.05 18.92
N GLY A 362 -1.23 9.98 17.98
CA GLY A 362 -1.31 11.42 18.25
C GLY A 362 -2.51 11.84 19.10
N LEU A 363 -3.70 11.24 18.97
CA LEU A 363 -4.84 11.55 19.85
C LEU A 363 -4.55 11.16 21.30
N GLU A 364 -3.88 10.02 21.52
CA GLU A 364 -3.50 9.60 22.88
C GLU A 364 -2.46 10.55 23.49
N ILE A 365 -1.50 11.02 22.69
CA ILE A 365 -0.50 11.99 23.13
C ILE A 365 -1.15 13.35 23.43
N LEU A 366 -2.06 13.80 22.57
CA LEU A 366 -2.82 15.05 22.76
C LEU A 366 -3.66 14.98 24.04
N ALA A 367 -4.37 13.87 24.27
CA ALA A 367 -5.18 13.67 25.48
C ALA A 367 -4.32 13.72 26.74
N ARG A 368 -3.16 13.03 26.76
CA ARG A 368 -2.23 13.05 27.91
C ARG A 368 -1.63 14.42 28.18
N LEU A 369 -1.37 15.20 27.14
CA LEU A 369 -0.91 16.59 27.30
C LEU A 369 -2.04 17.45 27.85
N ALA A 370 -3.23 17.38 27.25
CA ALA A 370 -4.41 18.14 27.68
C ALA A 370 -4.79 17.88 29.15
N ASP A 371 -4.85 16.60 29.56
CA ASP A 371 -5.18 16.22 30.94
C ASP A 371 -4.18 16.75 31.96
N LYS A 372 -2.90 16.86 31.58
CA LYS A 372 -1.85 17.37 32.47
C LYS A 372 -1.75 18.90 32.50
N LEU A 373 -2.33 19.60 31.51
CA LEU A 373 -2.44 21.06 31.51
C LEU A 373 -3.73 21.57 32.20
N GLY A 374 -4.75 20.70 32.35
CA GLY A 374 -6.02 21.03 32.99
C GLY A 374 -7.01 21.80 32.08
N ASP A 375 -8.27 21.91 32.53
CA ASP A 375 -9.27 22.76 31.86
C ASP A 375 -9.01 24.22 32.21
N GLN A 376 -8.30 24.92 31.33
CA GLN A 376 -8.25 26.37 31.36
C GLN A 376 -8.92 26.89 30.08
N GLU A 377 -9.76 27.92 30.21
CA GLU A 377 -10.42 28.63 29.11
C GLU A 377 -9.43 29.34 28.14
N GLN A 378 -8.12 29.07 28.26
CA GLN A 378 -7.04 29.65 27.46
C GLN A 378 -6.46 28.63 26.46
N PRO A 379 -5.90 29.10 25.33
CA PRO A 379 -5.24 28.21 24.38
C PRO A 379 -4.08 27.46 25.04
N LEU A 380 -4.14 26.12 25.00
CA LEU A 380 -3.14 25.23 25.59
C LEU A 380 -1.83 25.29 24.80
N ILE A 381 -0.87 26.09 25.27
CA ILE A 381 0.41 26.32 24.60
C ILE A 381 1.53 25.59 25.35
N VAL A 382 2.32 24.80 24.62
CA VAL A 382 3.47 24.05 25.15
C VAL A 382 4.73 24.27 24.31
N ASP A 383 5.88 24.25 24.97
CA ASP A 383 7.16 24.03 24.29
C ASP A 383 7.61 22.57 24.44
N ALA A 384 8.66 22.19 23.72
CA ALA A 384 9.17 20.83 23.77
C ALA A 384 9.82 20.45 25.12
N GLU A 385 10.21 21.43 25.94
CA GLU A 385 10.82 21.17 27.24
C GLU A 385 9.73 20.79 28.25
N ASN A 386 8.66 21.58 28.32
CA ASN A 386 7.47 21.33 29.13
C ASN A 386 6.75 20.07 28.67
N ALA A 387 6.53 19.89 27.37
CA ALA A 387 5.93 18.66 26.84
C ALA A 387 6.76 17.40 27.19
N GLY A 388 8.10 17.52 27.18
CA GLY A 388 9.00 16.45 27.61
C GLY A 388 8.83 16.08 29.08
N ARG A 389 8.79 17.07 29.97
CA ARG A 389 8.52 16.86 31.40
C ARG A 389 7.15 16.22 31.63
N MET A 390 6.12 16.71 30.94
CA MET A 390 4.75 16.21 31.07
C MET A 390 4.62 14.77 30.55
N LEU A 391 5.31 14.40 29.48
CA LEU A 391 5.23 13.05 28.92
C LEU A 391 6.28 12.08 29.50
N GLY A 392 7.18 12.54 30.37
CA GLY A 392 8.26 11.73 30.93
C GLY A 392 9.32 11.33 29.89
N VAL A 393 9.54 12.17 28.87
CA VAL A 393 10.47 11.90 27.76
C VAL A 393 11.48 13.04 27.58
N THR A 394 12.58 12.78 26.87
CA THR A 394 13.57 13.82 26.58
C THR A 394 12.99 14.94 25.69
N PRO A 395 13.51 16.18 25.78
CA PRO A 395 13.08 17.28 24.90
C PRO A 395 13.23 16.97 23.40
N ARG A 396 14.18 16.12 23.02
CA ARG A 396 14.36 15.68 21.62
C ARG A 396 13.20 14.78 21.17
N THR A 397 12.79 13.83 22.00
CA THR A 397 11.64 12.97 21.74
C THR A 397 10.35 13.79 21.74
N ALA A 398 10.18 14.71 22.69
CA ALA A 398 9.03 15.62 22.75
C ALA A 398 8.91 16.49 21.50
N ARG A 399 10.01 17.03 20.96
CA ARG A 399 9.98 17.73 19.65
C ARG A 399 9.48 16.85 18.53
N ARG A 400 9.89 15.58 18.48
CA ARG A 400 9.42 14.63 17.46
C ARG A 400 7.92 14.39 17.60
N LEU A 401 7.44 14.17 18.82
CA LEU A 401 6.01 13.95 19.09
C LEU A 401 5.16 15.20 18.77
N LEU A 402 5.61 16.39 19.17
CA LEU A 402 4.94 17.65 18.83
C LEU A 402 4.91 17.89 17.32
N ARG A 403 5.98 17.54 16.59
CA ARG A 403 5.98 17.62 15.13
C ARG A 403 4.97 16.64 14.51
N THR A 404 4.88 15.41 15.03
CA THR A 404 3.85 14.45 14.61
C THR A 404 2.44 14.98 14.90
N LEU A 405 2.20 15.63 16.04
CA LEU A 405 0.91 16.28 16.31
C LEU A 405 0.61 17.41 15.32
N VAL A 406 1.61 18.18 14.88
CA VAL A 406 1.44 19.20 13.83
C VAL A 406 1.14 18.56 12.47
N GLU A 407 1.87 17.50 12.10
CA GLU A 407 1.64 16.74 10.87
C GLU A 407 0.21 16.17 10.83
N GLU A 408 -0.30 15.69 11.98
CA GLU A 408 -1.66 15.16 12.14
C GLU A 408 -2.75 16.24 12.33
N GLY A 409 -2.38 17.54 12.37
CA GLY A 409 -3.33 18.64 12.55
C GLY A 409 -3.95 18.73 13.95
N LEU A 410 -3.26 18.16 14.95
CA LEU A 410 -3.64 18.14 16.37
C LEU A 410 -2.90 19.22 17.21
N ALA A 411 -1.88 19.85 16.63
CA ALA A 411 -1.18 20.99 17.21
C ALA A 411 -0.81 22.01 16.13
N TRP A 412 -0.65 23.28 16.53
CA TRP A 412 -0.26 24.38 15.67
C TRP A 412 1.06 24.99 16.14
N PRO A 413 2.11 25.06 15.31
CA PRO A 413 3.35 25.74 15.67
C PRO A 413 3.12 27.26 15.68
N LEU A 414 3.35 27.89 16.81
CA LEU A 414 3.27 29.35 16.93
C LEU A 414 4.54 30.00 16.37
N PRO A 415 4.47 31.26 15.89
CA PRO A 415 5.67 32.00 15.49
C PRO A 415 6.71 32.00 16.62
N PRO A 416 8.02 31.86 16.30
CA PRO A 416 9.06 31.86 17.32
C PRO A 416 9.06 33.18 18.08
N ASN A 417 8.92 33.12 19.41
CA ASN A 417 9.05 34.29 20.26
C ASN A 417 10.49 34.82 20.17
N ARG A 418 10.66 36.03 19.65
CA ARG A 418 11.95 36.74 19.64
C ARG A 418 12.20 37.33 21.03
N THR A 419 12.57 36.49 21.99
CA THR A 419 13.09 37.00 23.27
C THR A 419 14.55 37.45 23.07
N PRO A 420 14.95 38.65 23.53
CA PRO A 420 16.28 39.24 23.29
C PRO A 420 17.44 38.58 24.08
N GLN A 421 17.29 37.34 24.54
CA GLN A 421 18.36 36.59 25.20
C GLN A 421 19.14 35.72 24.19
N PRO A 422 20.47 35.54 24.37
CA PRO A 422 21.26 34.69 23.48
C PRO A 422 20.85 33.22 23.66
N GLY A 423 20.23 32.64 22.62
CA GLY A 423 19.83 31.24 22.59
C GLY A 423 18.97 30.89 21.37
N ARG A 424 18.88 29.60 21.02
CA ARG A 424 17.99 29.14 19.95
C ARG A 424 16.54 29.49 20.33
N PRO A 425 15.77 30.19 19.46
CA PRO A 425 14.41 30.61 19.79
C PRO A 425 13.53 29.43 20.20
N ARG A 426 12.78 29.60 21.29
CA ARG A 426 11.86 28.59 21.81
C ARG A 426 10.64 28.50 20.88
N GLN A 427 10.48 27.35 20.23
CA GLN A 427 9.33 27.03 19.39
C GLN A 427 8.15 26.61 20.28
N LEU A 428 7.08 27.39 20.26
CA LEU A 428 5.83 27.10 20.98
C LEU A 428 4.84 26.38 20.05
N TYR A 429 3.99 25.55 20.63
CA TYR A 429 2.94 24.81 19.96
C TYR A 429 1.63 25.00 20.70
N ARG A 430 0.57 25.42 20.01
CA ARG A 430 -0.80 25.41 20.54
C ARG A 430 -1.43 24.06 20.26
N LEU A 431 -1.92 23.38 21.29
CA LEU A 431 -2.65 22.12 21.16
C LEU A 431 -4.11 22.41 20.74
N ILE A 432 -4.65 21.57 19.86
CA ILE A 432 -6.02 21.71 19.32
C ILE A 432 -6.91 20.66 20.01
N VAL A 433 -7.25 20.93 21.28
CA VAL A 433 -8.06 20.01 22.11
C VAL A 433 -9.50 19.86 21.64
N GLU A 434 -9.98 20.77 20.80
CA GLU A 434 -11.27 20.68 20.14
C GLU A 434 -11.39 19.42 19.26
N LYS A 435 -10.25 18.81 18.88
CA LYS A 435 -10.18 17.53 18.15
C LYS A 435 -10.32 16.29 19.04
N LEU A 436 -10.38 16.42 20.38
CA LEU A 436 -10.60 15.30 21.30
C LEU A 436 -12.08 14.89 21.44
N GLY A 437 -13.02 15.68 20.88
CA GLY A 437 -14.46 15.50 21.05
C GLY A 437 -14.96 15.96 22.44
N PRO A 438 -16.29 16.05 22.67
CA PRO A 438 -16.82 16.37 23.98
C PRO A 438 -16.42 15.28 24.99
N ARG A 439 -15.92 15.69 26.16
CA ARG A 439 -15.67 14.78 27.29
C ARG A 439 -17.01 14.14 27.69
N ALA A 440 -17.06 12.81 27.64
CA ALA A 440 -18.17 12.03 28.20
C ALA A 440 -18.18 12.12 29.72
#